data_AF-A0A496T8V9-F1
#
_entry.id   AF-A0A496T8V9-F1
#
_cell.length_a   1.000
_cell.length_b   1.000
_cell.length_c   1.000
_cell.angle_alpha   90.00
_cell.angle_beta   90.00
_cell.angle_gamma   90.00
#
_symmetry.space_group_name_H-M   'P 1'
#
loop_
_entity.id
_entity.type
_entity.pdbx_description
1 polymer ?
#
loop_
_entity_poly.entity_id
_entity_poly.type
_entity_poly.pdbx_seq_one_letter_code
_entity_poly.pdbx_strand_id
1 'polypeptide(L)'
;MNKVHIPTKEEFIKGIEEFEKHENRDAMYKVATFLISHFWSKASDMADGLGVLLLTWNQAFYRYGNFDFDKLEECIKNNLEKLKKFKSRDITTLSKSDEPDMKSIFTEFMKSLQIASGNMEGRKSPVAVAKALHLLAPNFFPLWDVRIAKVYGCYYNNYPAEKYIRFMKLMKEFVEKVRGYVVLSNYQNKTLLKLIDEFNYSKYTKGWI
;
A
#
# COMPACT_ATOMS: atom_id res chain seq x y z
N MET A 1 -16.28 15.08 9.69
CA MET A 1 -15.19 14.40 8.94
C MET A 1 -14.06 15.39 8.78
N ASN A 2 -12.82 15.05 9.16
CA ASN A 2 -11.69 15.93 8.83
C ASN A 2 -11.56 15.98 7.30
N LYS A 3 -11.68 17.19 6.74
CA LYS A 3 -11.60 17.42 5.30
C LYS A 3 -10.20 17.04 4.82
N VAL A 4 -10.11 16.22 3.78
CA VAL A 4 -8.85 15.92 3.10
C VAL A 4 -8.27 17.24 2.59
N HIS A 5 -7.04 17.57 2.99
CA HIS A 5 -6.32 18.68 2.38
C HIS A 5 -5.86 18.24 0.99
N ILE A 6 -6.41 18.88 -0.04
CA ILE A 6 -6.05 18.64 -1.43
C ILE A 6 -4.99 19.69 -1.81
N PRO A 7 -3.80 19.29 -2.26
CA PRO A 7 -2.74 20.23 -2.67
C PRO A 7 -3.13 20.94 -3.97
N THR A 8 -2.44 22.03 -4.29
CA THR A 8 -2.51 22.57 -5.66
C THR A 8 -1.81 21.62 -6.65
N LYS A 9 -2.02 21.83 -7.95
CA LYS A 9 -1.34 21.04 -8.99
C LYS A 9 0.18 21.16 -8.89
N GLU A 10 0.67 22.38 -8.65
CA GLU A 10 2.09 22.69 -8.53
C GLU A 10 2.70 22.00 -7.30
N GLU A 11 2.02 22.06 -6.16
CA GLU A 11 2.48 21.42 -4.93
C GLU A 11 2.49 19.88 -5.07
N PHE A 12 1.46 19.32 -5.71
CA PHE A 12 1.38 17.88 -5.97
C PHE A 12 2.56 17.38 -6.83
N ILE A 13 2.81 18.06 -7.95
CA ILE A 13 3.92 17.73 -8.86
C ILE A 13 5.27 17.88 -8.15
N LYS A 14 5.47 18.99 -7.41
CA LYS A 14 6.70 19.19 -6.63
C LYS A 14 6.95 18.04 -5.66
N GLY A 15 5.92 17.56 -4.96
CA GLY A 15 6.07 16.43 -4.05
C GLY A 15 6.48 15.12 -4.73
N ILE A 16 5.99 14.88 -5.94
CA ILE A 16 6.38 13.72 -6.77
C ILE A 16 7.84 13.86 -7.21
N GLU A 17 8.25 15.03 -7.71
CA GLU A 17 9.63 15.28 -8.15
C GLU A 17 10.63 15.14 -7.00
N GLU A 18 10.33 15.66 -5.81
CA GLU A 18 11.18 15.49 -4.63
C GLU A 18 11.29 14.03 -4.20
N PHE A 19 10.22 13.23 -4.38
CA PHE A 19 10.29 11.80 -4.15
C PHE A 19 11.29 11.13 -5.08
N GLU A 20 11.18 11.41 -6.38
CA GLU A 20 12.05 10.81 -7.40
C GLU A 20 13.52 11.21 -7.25
N LYS A 21 13.79 12.44 -6.79
CA LYS A 21 15.17 12.92 -6.51
C LYS A 21 15.83 12.22 -5.32
N HIS A 22 15.05 11.86 -4.30
CA HIS A 22 15.60 11.47 -3.00
C HIS A 22 15.38 9.99 -2.61
N GLU A 23 14.34 9.33 -3.09
CA GLU A 23 14.00 7.95 -2.67
C GLU A 23 14.53 6.89 -3.64
N ASN A 24 15.81 6.56 -3.49
CA ASN A 24 16.50 5.56 -4.31
C ASN A 24 15.88 4.16 -4.25
N ARG A 25 15.12 3.84 -3.20
CA ARG A 25 14.49 2.52 -3.04
C ARG A 25 13.24 2.32 -3.91
N ASP A 26 12.81 3.34 -4.69
CA ASP A 26 11.74 3.19 -5.69
C ASP A 26 12.05 2.13 -6.75
N ALA A 27 13.33 1.84 -7.00
CA ALA A 27 13.74 0.71 -7.82
C ALA A 27 13.14 -0.63 -7.33
N MET A 28 13.07 -0.84 -6.01
CA MET A 28 12.50 -2.07 -5.43
C MET A 28 10.99 -2.14 -5.62
N TYR A 29 10.30 -1.00 -5.63
CA TYR A 29 8.89 -0.93 -5.98
C TYR A 29 8.65 -1.37 -7.43
N LYS A 30 9.47 -0.89 -8.36
CA LYS A 30 9.39 -1.28 -9.79
C LYS A 30 9.61 -2.78 -9.96
N VAL A 31 10.65 -3.33 -9.34
CA VAL A 31 10.97 -4.77 -9.41
C VAL A 31 9.85 -5.61 -8.79
N ALA A 32 9.39 -5.30 -7.58
CA ALA A 32 8.32 -6.04 -6.91
C ALA A 32 7.01 -6.00 -7.72
N THR A 33 6.64 -4.83 -8.26
CA THR A 33 5.44 -4.68 -9.10
C THR A 33 5.53 -5.52 -10.37
N PHE A 34 6.71 -5.56 -11.02
CA PHE A 34 6.95 -6.43 -12.16
C PHE A 34 6.77 -7.91 -11.79
N LEU A 35 7.41 -8.38 -10.70
CA LEU A 35 7.32 -9.77 -10.25
C LEU A 35 5.87 -10.18 -9.97
N ILE A 36 5.12 -9.38 -9.20
CA ILE A 36 3.71 -9.66 -8.90
C ILE A 36 2.86 -9.70 -10.16
N SER A 37 3.10 -8.80 -11.11
CA SER A 37 2.35 -8.80 -12.37
C SER A 37 2.71 -9.98 -13.27
N HIS A 38 3.98 -10.35 -13.33
CA HIS A 38 4.48 -11.45 -14.16
C HIS A 38 4.03 -12.81 -13.64
N PHE A 39 4.06 -12.99 -12.32
CA PHE A 39 3.72 -14.26 -11.67
C PHE A 39 2.29 -14.30 -11.11
N TRP A 40 1.40 -13.43 -11.59
CA TRP A 40 0.01 -13.44 -11.13
C TRP A 40 -0.62 -14.84 -11.25
N SER A 41 -1.37 -15.25 -10.22
CA SER A 41 -1.94 -16.60 -10.03
C SER A 41 -0.95 -17.70 -9.65
N LYS A 42 0.34 -17.41 -9.47
CA LYS A 42 1.32 -18.32 -8.85
C LYS A 42 1.63 -17.84 -7.45
N ALA A 43 0.93 -18.38 -6.46
CA ALA A 43 0.93 -17.84 -5.09
C ALA A 43 2.32 -17.80 -4.45
N SER A 44 3.16 -18.82 -4.68
CA SER A 44 4.55 -18.89 -4.20
C SER A 44 5.38 -17.72 -4.74
N ASP A 45 5.41 -17.56 -6.06
CA ASP A 45 6.17 -16.51 -6.75
C ASP A 45 5.64 -15.10 -6.41
N MET A 46 4.32 -14.99 -6.18
CA MET A 46 3.71 -13.76 -5.68
C MET A 46 4.17 -13.44 -4.25
N ALA A 47 4.30 -14.44 -3.37
CA ALA A 47 4.84 -14.24 -2.02
C ALA A 47 6.28 -13.73 -2.07
N ASP A 48 7.12 -14.30 -2.94
CA ASP A 48 8.50 -13.84 -3.18
C ASP A 48 8.53 -12.39 -3.69
N GLY A 49 7.69 -12.05 -4.67
CA GLY A 49 7.55 -10.70 -5.18
C GLY A 49 7.12 -9.68 -4.11
N LEU A 50 6.24 -10.06 -3.18
CA LEU A 50 5.88 -9.23 -2.04
C LEU A 50 7.06 -9.06 -1.08
N GLY A 51 7.84 -10.14 -0.86
CA GLY A 51 9.04 -10.13 -0.03
C GLY A 51 10.07 -9.08 -0.43
N VAL A 52 10.30 -8.88 -1.74
CA VAL A 52 11.23 -7.87 -2.27
C VAL A 52 10.91 -6.47 -1.71
N LEU A 53 9.65 -6.03 -1.79
CA LEU A 53 9.27 -4.72 -1.29
C LEU A 53 9.19 -4.71 0.23
N LEU A 54 8.57 -5.72 0.84
CA LEU A 54 8.32 -5.74 2.28
C LEU A 54 9.63 -5.73 3.09
N LEU A 55 10.61 -6.53 2.69
CA LEU A 55 11.89 -6.60 3.40
C LEU A 55 12.78 -5.37 3.15
N THR A 56 12.54 -4.62 2.06
CA THR A 56 13.28 -3.38 1.77
C THR A 56 12.61 -2.14 2.37
N TRP A 57 11.32 -1.94 2.11
CA TRP A 57 10.56 -0.74 2.49
C TRP A 57 9.96 -0.83 3.89
N ASN A 58 9.90 -2.02 4.48
CA ASN A 58 9.48 -2.23 5.86
C ASN A 58 10.60 -2.86 6.71
N GLN A 59 11.86 -2.65 6.31
CA GLN A 59 13.06 -3.19 6.95
C GLN A 59 13.14 -2.87 8.44
N ALA A 60 12.76 -1.66 8.86
CA ALA A 60 12.79 -1.27 10.27
C ALA A 60 11.89 -2.13 11.17
N PHE A 61 10.85 -2.75 10.60
CA PHE A 61 9.99 -3.71 11.28
C PHE A 61 10.57 -5.13 11.20
N TYR A 62 10.98 -5.58 10.01
CA TYR A 62 11.46 -6.95 9.80
C TYR A 62 12.91 -7.22 10.23
N ARG A 63 13.67 -6.19 10.64
CA ARG A 63 15.00 -6.37 11.28
C ARG A 63 14.95 -7.20 12.57
N TYR A 64 13.78 -7.40 13.15
CA TYR A 64 13.55 -8.18 14.38
C TYR A 64 13.10 -9.63 14.11
N GLY A 65 12.97 -10.01 12.84
CA GLY A 65 12.49 -11.31 12.41
C GLY A 65 11.64 -11.16 11.14
N ASN A 66 11.67 -12.19 10.30
CA ASN A 66 10.92 -12.22 9.05
C ASN A 66 9.52 -12.82 9.26
N PHE A 67 8.64 -12.60 8.29
CA PHE A 67 7.40 -13.35 8.17
C PHE A 67 7.67 -14.71 7.50
N ASP A 68 6.68 -15.58 7.56
CA ASP A 68 6.71 -16.93 7.01
C ASP A 68 6.16 -16.90 5.57
N PHE A 69 7.01 -17.25 4.60
CA PHE A 69 6.64 -17.21 3.18
C PHE A 69 5.57 -18.24 2.83
N ASP A 70 5.57 -19.42 3.46
CA ASP A 70 4.57 -20.46 3.22
C ASP A 70 3.19 -19.99 3.71
N LYS A 71 3.15 -19.34 4.88
CA LYS A 71 1.90 -18.72 5.38
C LYS A 71 1.42 -17.56 4.50
N LEU A 72 2.34 -16.80 3.91
CA LEU A 72 1.98 -15.75 2.97
C LEU A 72 1.44 -16.32 1.66
N GLU A 73 2.07 -17.36 1.12
CA GLU A 73 1.59 -18.10 -0.06
C GLU A 73 0.17 -18.62 0.18
N GLU A 74 -0.07 -19.30 1.30
CA GLU A 74 -1.39 -19.84 1.64
C GLU A 74 -2.43 -18.71 1.74
N CYS A 75 -2.07 -17.60 2.37
CA CYS A 75 -2.92 -16.41 2.46
C CYS A 75 -3.28 -15.85 1.07
N ILE A 76 -2.30 -15.73 0.16
CA ILE A 76 -2.54 -15.28 -1.22
C ILE A 76 -3.48 -16.26 -1.93
N LYS A 77 -3.20 -17.57 -1.84
CA LYS A 77 -4.00 -18.62 -2.48
C LYS A 77 -5.46 -18.57 -2.02
N ASN A 78 -5.69 -18.46 -0.71
CA ASN A 78 -7.03 -18.41 -0.12
C ASN A 78 -7.81 -17.15 -0.51
N ASN A 79 -7.12 -16.06 -0.85
CA ASN A 79 -7.73 -14.77 -1.21
C ASN A 79 -7.68 -14.43 -2.70
N LEU A 80 -7.11 -15.29 -3.55
CA LEU A 80 -6.77 -14.96 -4.94
C LEU A 80 -7.96 -14.43 -5.74
N GLU A 81 -9.13 -15.08 -5.63
CA GLU A 81 -10.34 -14.65 -6.34
C GLU A 81 -10.85 -13.28 -5.87
N LYS A 82 -10.75 -12.97 -4.57
CA LYS A 82 -11.11 -11.65 -4.05
C LYS A 82 -10.10 -10.59 -4.49
N LEU A 83 -8.81 -10.91 -4.43
CA LEU A 83 -7.73 -10.04 -4.88
C LEU A 83 -7.85 -9.72 -6.37
N LYS A 84 -8.22 -10.70 -7.20
CA LYS A 84 -8.47 -10.53 -8.64
C LYS A 84 -9.58 -9.51 -8.91
N LYS A 85 -10.67 -9.54 -8.13
CA LYS A 85 -11.76 -8.55 -8.22
C LYS A 85 -11.28 -7.14 -7.93
N PHE A 86 -10.40 -6.95 -6.94
CA PHE A 86 -9.85 -5.62 -6.62
C PHE A 86 -8.78 -5.18 -7.61
N LYS A 87 -7.96 -6.10 -8.12
CA LYS A 87 -6.89 -5.80 -9.10
C LYS A 87 -7.42 -5.17 -10.38
N SER A 88 -8.59 -5.59 -10.85
CA SER A 88 -9.22 -5.05 -12.07
C SER A 88 -9.97 -3.73 -11.85
N ARG A 89 -9.99 -3.20 -10.63
CA ARG A 89 -10.76 -2.01 -10.26
C ARG A 89 -9.88 -0.82 -9.93
N ASP A 90 -10.45 0.36 -10.12
CA ASP A 90 -9.92 1.64 -9.65
C ASP A 90 -10.57 2.01 -8.31
N ILE A 91 -9.83 2.67 -7.42
CA ILE A 91 -10.30 3.05 -6.08
C ILE A 91 -11.56 3.94 -6.14
N THR A 92 -11.81 4.65 -7.24
CA THR A 92 -13.06 5.42 -7.41
C THR A 92 -14.31 4.53 -7.40
N THR A 93 -14.16 3.25 -7.71
CA THR A 93 -15.25 2.26 -7.61
C THR A 93 -15.46 1.72 -6.20
N LEU A 94 -14.64 2.10 -5.21
CA LEU A 94 -14.79 1.68 -3.81
C LEU A 94 -16.19 2.00 -3.30
N SER A 95 -16.81 1.00 -2.68
CA SER A 95 -18.18 1.03 -2.19
C SER A 95 -18.30 0.37 -0.81
N LYS A 96 -19.44 0.54 -0.14
CA LYS A 96 -19.69 -0.04 1.19
C LYS A 96 -19.76 -1.57 1.16
N SER A 97 -20.19 -2.17 0.04
CA SER A 97 -20.25 -3.63 -0.11
C SER A 97 -18.87 -4.29 -0.17
N ASP A 98 -17.81 -3.53 -0.42
CA ASP A 98 -16.44 -4.04 -0.45
C ASP A 98 -15.87 -4.25 0.96
N GLU A 99 -16.42 -3.56 1.98
CA GLU A 99 -15.84 -3.51 3.32
C GLU A 99 -15.67 -4.88 4.00
N PRO A 100 -16.65 -5.82 3.94
CA PRO A 100 -16.49 -7.14 4.56
C PRO A 100 -15.30 -7.93 4.00
N ASP A 101 -15.17 -7.96 2.67
CA ASP A 101 -14.06 -8.65 2.00
C ASP A 101 -12.72 -7.96 2.30
N MET A 102 -12.69 -6.63 2.27
CA MET A 102 -11.49 -5.86 2.62
C MET A 102 -11.05 -6.11 4.07
N LYS A 103 -11.98 -6.19 5.03
CA LYS A 103 -11.65 -6.52 6.43
C LYS A 103 -11.12 -7.94 6.57
N SER A 104 -11.72 -8.92 5.88
CA SER A 104 -11.28 -10.31 5.89
C SER A 104 -9.84 -10.42 5.38
N ILE A 105 -9.60 -9.94 4.15
CA ILE A 105 -8.28 -9.94 3.51
C ILE A 105 -7.25 -9.24 4.40
N PHE A 106 -7.57 -8.05 4.89
CA PHE A 106 -6.64 -7.30 5.74
C PHE A 106 -6.27 -8.08 7.01
N THR A 107 -7.25 -8.73 7.63
CA THR A 107 -7.04 -9.53 8.85
C THR A 107 -6.21 -10.77 8.59
N GLU A 108 -6.41 -11.44 7.45
CA GLU A 108 -5.63 -12.61 7.04
C GLU A 108 -4.19 -12.24 6.72
N PHE A 109 -3.98 -11.16 5.96
CA PHE A 109 -2.64 -10.63 5.71
C PHE A 109 -1.95 -10.12 6.99
N MET A 110 -2.69 -9.55 7.95
CA MET A 110 -2.15 -9.19 9.26
C MET A 110 -1.61 -10.40 10.02
N LYS A 111 -2.18 -11.59 9.81
CA LYS A 111 -1.71 -12.84 10.44
C LYS A 111 -0.53 -13.43 9.68
N SER A 112 -0.57 -13.48 8.34
CA SER A 112 0.51 -14.07 7.54
C SER A 112 1.79 -13.24 7.54
N LEU A 113 1.69 -11.92 7.62
CA LEU A 113 2.82 -10.98 7.64
C LEU A 113 3.34 -10.64 9.04
N GLN A 114 2.88 -11.35 10.07
CA GLN A 114 3.43 -11.17 11.42
C GLN A 114 4.85 -11.74 11.50
N ILE A 115 5.66 -11.26 12.43
CA ILE A 115 6.99 -11.83 12.68
C ILE A 115 6.82 -13.29 13.10
N ALA A 116 7.48 -14.20 12.40
CA ALA A 116 7.28 -15.64 12.53
C ALA A 116 8.20 -16.30 13.56
N SER A 117 9.26 -15.63 13.99
CA SER A 117 10.23 -16.20 14.93
C SER A 117 11.01 -15.12 15.71
N GLY A 118 11.66 -15.56 16.79
CA GLY A 118 12.48 -14.71 17.65
C GLY A 118 11.68 -13.92 18.68
N ASN A 119 12.35 -12.98 19.37
CA ASN A 119 11.78 -12.27 20.53
C ASN A 119 10.54 -11.40 20.20
N MET A 120 10.29 -11.12 18.93
CA MET A 120 9.15 -10.33 18.48
C MET A 120 8.11 -11.18 17.74
N GLU A 121 8.16 -12.51 17.86
CA GLU A 121 7.18 -13.42 17.27
C GLU A 121 5.72 -12.98 17.55
N GLY A 122 4.87 -13.09 16.54
CA GLY A 122 3.47 -12.69 16.60
C GLY A 122 3.24 -11.18 16.47
N ARG A 123 4.29 -10.35 16.46
CA ARG A 123 4.15 -8.91 16.22
C ARG A 123 3.63 -8.66 14.80
N LYS A 124 2.63 -7.79 14.69
CA LYS A 124 1.95 -7.47 13.42
C LYS A 124 2.27 -6.06 12.93
N SER A 125 2.15 -5.84 11.61
CA SER A 125 2.36 -4.54 10.97
C SER A 125 1.23 -4.20 10.00
N PRO A 126 0.29 -3.29 10.36
CA PRO A 126 -0.71 -2.77 9.42
C PRO A 126 -0.09 -2.12 8.18
N VAL A 127 1.11 -1.55 8.32
CA VAL A 127 1.89 -0.97 7.22
C VAL A 127 2.35 -2.04 6.22
N ALA A 128 2.78 -3.21 6.72
CA ALA A 128 3.16 -4.31 5.85
C ALA A 128 1.96 -4.81 5.02
N VAL A 129 0.79 -4.89 5.65
CA VAL A 129 -0.45 -5.27 4.96
C VAL A 129 -0.82 -4.26 3.88
N ALA A 130 -0.79 -2.97 4.16
CA ALA A 130 -1.07 -1.94 3.15
C ALA A 130 -0.10 -2.01 1.96
N LYS A 131 1.20 -2.21 2.23
CA LYS A 131 2.23 -2.40 1.18
C LYS A 131 1.96 -3.64 0.32
N ALA A 132 1.62 -4.77 0.95
CA ALA A 132 1.29 -6.00 0.25
C ALA A 132 0.04 -5.84 -0.63
N LEU A 133 -1.05 -5.32 -0.06
CA LEU A 133 -2.31 -5.11 -0.79
C LEU A 133 -2.15 -4.13 -1.95
N HIS A 134 -1.37 -3.06 -1.77
CA HIS A 134 -1.07 -2.12 -2.84
C HIS A 134 -0.34 -2.82 -4.00
N LEU A 135 0.68 -3.64 -3.75
CA LEU A 135 1.35 -4.38 -4.84
C LEU A 135 0.40 -5.34 -5.57
N LEU A 136 -0.52 -5.97 -4.85
CA LEU A 136 -1.49 -6.92 -5.43
C LEU A 136 -2.57 -6.22 -6.27
N ALA A 137 -3.03 -5.04 -5.87
CA ALA A 137 -4.00 -4.23 -6.61
C ALA A 137 -3.69 -2.71 -6.50
N PRO A 138 -2.70 -2.21 -7.29
CA PRO A 138 -2.11 -0.87 -7.10
C PRO A 138 -3.01 0.30 -7.51
N ASN A 139 -4.09 0.02 -8.23
CA ASN A 139 -5.11 1.03 -8.57
C ASN A 139 -6.25 1.10 -7.53
N PHE A 140 -6.32 0.14 -6.60
CA PHE A 140 -7.43 0.02 -5.64
C PHE A 140 -6.97 0.25 -4.20
N PHE A 141 -5.88 -0.37 -3.77
CA PHE A 141 -5.36 -0.26 -2.40
C PHE A 141 -4.25 0.80 -2.31
N PRO A 142 -4.41 1.86 -1.49
CA PRO A 142 -3.40 2.89 -1.32
C PRO A 142 -2.31 2.48 -0.32
N LEU A 143 -1.09 2.99 -0.50
CA LEU A 143 -0.01 2.84 0.48
C LEU A 143 -0.29 3.64 1.76
N TRP A 144 0.19 3.13 2.89
CA TRP A 144 -0.17 3.63 4.22
C TRP A 144 0.95 3.43 5.24
N ASP A 145 1.70 4.50 5.53
CA ASP A 145 2.76 4.53 6.56
C ASP A 145 2.31 5.27 7.84
N VAL A 146 3.08 5.15 8.92
CA VAL A 146 2.78 5.74 10.25
C VAL A 146 2.43 7.23 10.18
N ARG A 147 3.29 8.04 9.54
CA ARG A 147 3.14 9.51 9.52
C ARG A 147 1.95 9.94 8.68
N ILE A 148 1.80 9.32 7.51
CA ILE A 148 0.64 9.49 6.62
C ILE A 148 -0.65 9.13 7.38
N ALA A 149 -0.71 7.96 8.01
CA ALA A 149 -1.87 7.51 8.78
C ALA A 149 -2.28 8.51 9.88
N LYS A 150 -1.30 9.11 10.57
CA LYS A 150 -1.56 10.13 11.61
C LYS A 150 -2.17 11.41 11.02
N VAL A 151 -1.59 11.94 9.94
CA VAL A 151 -2.06 13.19 9.29
C VAL A 151 -3.50 13.03 8.79
N TYR A 152 -3.84 11.87 8.23
CA TYR A 152 -5.20 11.58 7.76
C TYR A 152 -6.17 11.13 8.87
N GLY A 153 -5.76 11.16 10.14
CA GLY A 153 -6.61 10.75 11.27
C GLY A 153 -6.99 9.26 11.25
N CYS A 154 -6.18 8.45 10.57
CA CYS A 154 -6.35 7.03 10.36
C CYS A 154 -5.25 6.22 11.07
N TYR A 155 -4.70 6.71 12.18
CA TYR A 155 -3.70 5.97 12.92
C TYR A 155 -4.27 4.63 13.45
N TYR A 156 -3.48 3.56 13.35
CA TYR A 156 -3.93 2.17 13.36
C TYR A 156 -3.61 1.38 14.62
N ASN A 157 -3.45 2.06 15.76
CA ASN A 157 -3.29 1.39 17.05
C ASN A 157 -4.52 0.57 17.45
N ASN A 158 -5.72 1.04 17.08
CA ASN A 158 -6.98 0.37 17.36
C ASN A 158 -7.75 0.17 16.06
N TYR A 159 -8.29 -1.03 15.85
CA TYR A 159 -9.12 -1.37 14.68
C TYR A 159 -8.42 -1.08 13.34
N PRO A 160 -7.24 -1.68 13.07
CA PRO A 160 -6.40 -1.32 11.93
C PRO A 160 -7.10 -1.50 10.58
N ALA A 161 -7.93 -2.53 10.43
CA ALA A 161 -8.70 -2.75 9.20
C ALA A 161 -9.70 -1.60 8.96
N GLU A 162 -10.46 -1.21 9.98
CA GLU A 162 -11.41 -0.09 9.92
C GLU A 162 -10.71 1.23 9.60
N LYS A 163 -9.54 1.46 10.21
CA LYS A 163 -8.73 2.65 9.96
C LYS A 163 -8.20 2.69 8.53
N TYR A 164 -7.78 1.55 7.99
CA TYR A 164 -7.34 1.44 6.60
C TYR A 164 -8.49 1.69 5.63
N ILE A 165 -9.67 1.10 5.87
CA ILE A 165 -10.88 1.35 5.05
C ILE A 165 -11.27 2.83 5.08
N ARG A 166 -11.21 3.48 6.24
CA ARG A 166 -11.42 4.92 6.34
C ARG A 166 -10.40 5.69 5.50
N PHE A 167 -9.12 5.32 5.57
CA PHE A 167 -8.07 5.93 4.76
C PHE A 167 -8.34 5.74 3.25
N MET A 168 -8.77 4.56 2.82
CA MET A 168 -9.15 4.30 1.42
C MET A 168 -10.26 5.22 0.91
N LYS A 169 -11.26 5.52 1.75
CA LYS A 169 -12.33 6.48 1.40
C LYS A 169 -11.78 7.90 1.20
N LEU A 170 -10.83 8.32 2.03
CA LEU A 170 -10.15 9.61 1.86
C LEU A 170 -9.29 9.64 0.59
N MET A 171 -8.62 8.52 0.26
CA MET A 171 -7.81 8.40 -0.96
C MET A 171 -8.67 8.36 -2.23
N LYS A 172 -9.86 7.77 -2.17
CA LYS A 172 -10.86 7.88 -3.24
C LYS A 172 -11.19 9.35 -3.52
N GLU A 173 -11.51 10.13 -2.50
CA GLU A 173 -11.77 11.57 -2.65
C GLU A 173 -10.55 12.31 -3.18
N PHE A 174 -9.34 11.97 -2.71
CA PHE A 174 -8.09 12.57 -3.19
C PHE A 174 -7.90 12.33 -4.69
N VAL A 175 -8.02 11.06 -5.14
CA VAL A 175 -7.90 10.65 -6.54
C VAL A 175 -8.85 11.45 -7.44
N GLU A 176 -10.12 11.60 -7.06
CA GLU A 176 -11.11 12.35 -7.84
C GLU A 176 -10.70 13.81 -8.05
N LYS A 177 -10.00 14.41 -7.09
CA LYS A 177 -9.60 15.82 -7.15
C LYS A 177 -8.31 16.06 -7.93
N VAL A 178 -7.40 15.09 -7.95
CA VAL A 178 -6.07 15.27 -8.58
C VAL A 178 -5.90 14.53 -9.91
N ARG A 179 -6.91 13.77 -10.37
CA ARG A 179 -6.86 13.02 -11.64
C ARG A 179 -6.47 13.88 -12.85
N GLY A 180 -6.84 15.16 -12.86
CA GLY A 180 -6.49 16.11 -13.93
C GLY A 180 -5.14 16.83 -13.75
N TYR A 181 -4.40 16.57 -12.67
CA TYR A 181 -3.14 17.28 -12.41
C TYR A 181 -1.99 16.72 -13.24
N VAL A 182 -2.04 15.43 -13.58
CA VAL A 182 -0.95 14.71 -14.25
C VAL A 182 -1.46 13.91 -15.44
N VAL A 183 -0.59 13.71 -16.43
CA VAL A 183 -0.80 12.74 -17.50
C VAL A 183 -0.07 11.46 -17.11
N LEU A 184 -0.80 10.42 -16.71
CA LEU A 184 -0.23 9.20 -16.11
C LEU A 184 0.78 8.48 -17.02
N SER A 185 0.65 8.58 -18.35
CA SER A 185 1.61 7.98 -19.28
C SER A 185 3.04 8.53 -19.15
N ASN A 186 3.21 9.69 -18.52
CA ASN A 186 4.52 10.27 -18.25
C ASN A 186 5.22 9.61 -17.06
N TYR A 187 4.50 8.84 -16.24
CA TYR A 187 5.00 8.20 -15.02
C TYR A 187 5.02 6.68 -15.19
N GLN A 188 6.10 6.15 -15.75
CA GLN A 188 6.23 4.72 -16.05
C GLN A 188 6.05 3.86 -14.81
N ASN A 189 5.20 2.83 -14.92
CA ASN A 189 4.94 1.84 -13.87
C ASN A 189 4.33 2.41 -12.57
N LYS A 190 3.75 3.62 -12.60
CA LYS A 190 3.11 4.24 -11.44
C LYS A 190 1.61 4.43 -11.67
N THR A 191 0.83 4.12 -10.64
CA THR A 191 -0.60 4.44 -10.60
C THR A 191 -0.81 5.82 -9.99
N LEU A 192 -2.00 6.40 -10.14
CA LEU A 192 -2.31 7.68 -9.47
C LEU A 192 -2.23 7.54 -7.94
N LEU A 193 -2.57 6.37 -7.38
CA LEU A 193 -2.38 6.10 -5.96
C LEU A 193 -0.91 6.08 -5.55
N LYS A 194 -0.01 5.57 -6.40
CA LYS A 194 1.43 5.63 -6.14
C LYS A 194 1.92 7.08 -6.16
N LEU A 195 1.47 7.91 -7.10
CA LEU A 195 1.83 9.34 -7.14
C LEU A 195 1.32 10.09 -5.90
N ILE A 196 0.12 9.76 -5.42
CA ILE A 196 -0.41 10.31 -4.17
C ILE A 196 0.42 9.87 -2.96
N ASP A 197 0.87 8.61 -2.93
CA ASP A 197 1.79 8.13 -1.90
C ASP A 197 3.14 8.87 -1.93
N GLU A 198 3.73 9.07 -3.10
CA GLU A 198 4.98 9.82 -3.28
C GLU A 198 4.86 11.26 -2.75
N PHE A 199 3.81 11.96 -3.15
CA PHE A 199 3.48 13.29 -2.61
C PHE A 199 3.35 13.26 -1.07
N ASN A 200 2.56 12.32 -0.55
CA ASN A 200 2.32 12.20 0.89
C ASN A 200 3.60 11.87 1.67
N TYR A 201 4.47 11.05 1.09
CA TYR A 201 5.75 10.67 1.67
C TYR A 201 6.70 11.88 1.70
N SER A 202 6.83 12.60 0.58
CA SER A 202 7.64 13.82 0.50
C SER A 202 7.18 14.87 1.51
N LYS A 203 5.87 15.16 1.57
CA LYS A 203 5.30 16.18 2.45
C LYS A 203 5.28 15.77 3.93
N TYR A 204 4.71 14.61 4.24
CA TYR A 204 4.39 14.25 5.63
C TYR A 204 5.39 13.32 6.28
N THR A 205 6.08 12.48 5.49
CA THR A 205 7.07 11.55 6.04
C THR A 205 8.45 12.18 6.12
N LYS A 206 8.87 12.89 5.06
CA LYS A 206 10.22 13.43 4.91
C LYS A 206 10.32 14.94 5.10
N GLY A 207 9.27 15.70 4.81
CA GLY A 207 9.29 17.16 4.90
C GLY A 207 10.18 17.81 3.83
N TRP A 208 10.22 17.23 2.63
CA TRP A 208 10.94 17.80 1.48
C TRP A 208 10.17 18.97 0.84
N ILE A 209 8.87 19.05 1.09
CA ILE A 209 7.97 20.13 0.67
C ILE A 209 7.08 20.60 1.82
#